data_AF-A0A652L0P1-F1
#
_entry.id   AF-A0A652L0P1-F1
#
_cell.length_a   1.000
_cell.length_b   1.000
_cell.length_c   1.000
_cell.angle_alpha   90.00
_cell.angle_beta   90.00
_cell.angle_gamma   90.00
#
_symmetry.space_group_name_H-M   'P 1'
#
loop_
_entity.id
_entity.type
_entity.pdbx_description
1 polymer ?
#
loop_
_entity_poly.entity_id
_entity_poly.type
_entity_poly.pdbx_seq_one_letter_code
_entity_poly.pdbx_strand_id
1 'polypeptide(L)'
;PPPRVTPTRPAPARSATAPGRVSGLPAVPVGELPAEARATLRLIERGGPFPYGKDGATFANFERILPRRERGYYREYTVRTPGERDRGARRLVTGRGGETYYTDDHYETFREVVPDDTR
;
A
#
# COMPACT_ATOMS: atom_id res chain seq x y z
N PRO A 1 0.86 10.45 -43.74
CA PRO A 1 1.11 10.73 -42.30
C PRO A 1 0.06 9.99 -41.46
N PRO A 2 0.43 9.10 -40.52
CA PRO A 2 -0.56 8.41 -39.68
C PRO A 2 -1.09 9.35 -38.57
N PRO A 3 -2.37 9.22 -38.17
CA PRO A 3 -2.88 9.94 -37.00
C PRO A 3 -2.29 9.35 -35.70
N ARG A 4 -1.87 10.25 -34.80
CA ARG A 4 -1.43 9.93 -33.43
C ARG A 4 -2.55 9.23 -32.67
N VAL A 5 -2.26 8.06 -32.10
CA VAL A 5 -3.04 7.47 -31.01
C VAL A 5 -2.66 8.15 -29.70
N THR A 6 -3.59 8.84 -29.07
CA THR A 6 -3.49 9.32 -27.69
C THR A 6 -3.76 8.15 -26.73
N PRO A 7 -2.94 7.92 -25.68
CA PRO A 7 -3.35 7.01 -24.62
C PRO A 7 -4.42 7.68 -23.76
N THR A 8 -5.64 7.12 -23.78
CA THR A 8 -6.70 7.44 -22.83
C THR A 8 -6.23 7.04 -21.43
N ARG A 9 -5.90 8.03 -20.60
CA ARG A 9 -5.70 7.85 -19.16
C ARG A 9 -7.05 7.46 -18.55
N PRO A 10 -7.20 6.28 -17.91
CA PRO A 10 -8.46 5.97 -17.24
C PRO A 10 -8.69 7.00 -16.12
N ALA A 11 -9.87 7.61 -16.14
CA ALA A 11 -10.34 8.48 -15.08
C ALA A 11 -10.55 7.68 -13.78
N PRO A 12 -10.30 8.24 -12.59
CA PRO A 12 -10.54 7.53 -11.34
C PRO A 12 -12.04 7.26 -11.20
N ALA A 13 -12.40 5.99 -11.11
CA ALA A 13 -13.75 5.55 -10.76
C ALA A 13 -14.12 6.12 -9.38
N ARG A 14 -15.34 6.66 -9.30
CA ARG A 14 -15.93 7.17 -8.05
C ARG A 14 -15.91 6.06 -7.01
N SER A 15 -15.06 6.24 -6.01
CA SER A 15 -14.86 5.31 -4.91
C SER A 15 -16.12 5.19 -4.05
N ALA A 16 -16.80 4.04 -4.13
CA ALA A 16 -17.88 3.66 -3.23
C ALA A 16 -17.35 3.55 -1.80
N THR A 17 -18.02 4.20 -0.85
CA THR A 17 -17.67 4.18 0.57
C THR A 17 -17.78 2.77 1.14
N ALA A 18 -16.69 1.99 1.06
CA ALA A 18 -16.51 0.80 1.87
C ALA A 18 -16.52 1.24 3.35
N PRO A 19 -17.25 0.54 4.25
CA PRO A 19 -17.17 0.82 5.68
C PRO A 19 -15.73 0.60 6.13
N GLY A 20 -15.11 1.63 6.71
CA GLY A 20 -13.74 1.54 7.25
C GLY A 20 -12.67 2.33 6.49
N ARG A 21 -13.00 3.10 5.45
CA ARG A 21 -12.05 4.08 4.90
C ARG A 21 -11.83 5.23 5.88
N VAL A 22 -10.66 5.25 6.50
CA VAL A 22 -10.30 6.26 7.51
C VAL A 22 -9.39 7.36 6.97
N SER A 23 -8.82 7.17 5.78
CA SER A 23 -7.70 8.01 5.32
C SER A 23 -8.05 9.08 4.28
N GLY A 24 -9.13 8.90 3.52
CA GLY A 24 -9.43 9.75 2.36
C GLY A 24 -8.48 9.53 1.16
N LEU A 25 -7.59 8.53 1.22
CA LEU A 25 -6.70 8.15 0.13
C LEU A 25 -7.44 7.31 -0.94
N PRO A 26 -6.90 7.22 -2.17
CA PRO A 26 -7.38 6.25 -3.15
C PRO A 26 -7.36 4.84 -2.57
N ALA A 27 -8.42 4.05 -2.80
CA ALA A 27 -8.44 2.66 -2.36
C ALA A 27 -7.88 1.72 -3.42
N VAL A 28 -7.31 0.60 -2.98
CA VAL A 28 -6.92 -0.54 -3.82
C VAL A 28 -7.39 -1.84 -3.16
N PRO A 29 -8.20 -2.68 -3.84
CA PRO A 29 -8.57 -3.99 -3.33
C PRO A 29 -7.36 -4.91 -3.15
N VAL A 30 -7.39 -5.81 -2.17
CA VAL A 30 -6.32 -6.80 -1.93
C VAL A 30 -5.99 -7.60 -3.20
N GLY A 31 -7.00 -8.00 -3.97
CA GLY A 31 -6.85 -8.75 -5.21
C GLY A 31 -6.15 -8.00 -6.34
N GLU A 32 -6.22 -6.66 -6.34
CA GLU A 32 -5.56 -5.80 -7.33
C GLU A 32 -4.08 -5.50 -6.98
N LEU A 33 -3.65 -5.83 -5.76
CA LEU A 33 -2.26 -5.66 -5.37
C LEU A 33 -1.33 -6.63 -6.12
N PRO A 34 -0.05 -6.23 -6.34
CA PRO A 34 0.98 -7.15 -6.80
C PRO A 34 1.05 -8.41 -5.93
N ALA A 35 1.41 -9.55 -6.54
CA ALA A 35 1.45 -10.84 -5.85
C ALA A 35 2.38 -10.80 -4.63
N GLU A 36 3.48 -10.05 -4.73
CA GLU A 36 4.45 -9.84 -3.67
C GLU A 36 3.87 -9.04 -2.50
N ALA A 37 3.04 -8.03 -2.78
CA ALA A 37 2.39 -7.25 -1.72
C ALA A 37 1.37 -8.12 -0.97
N ARG A 38 0.59 -8.93 -1.69
CA ARG A 38 -0.30 -9.93 -1.08
C ARG A 38 0.47 -10.96 -0.25
N ALA A 39 1.66 -11.36 -0.69
CA ALA A 39 2.51 -12.24 0.10
C ALA A 39 3.00 -11.58 1.40
N THR A 40 3.39 -10.30 1.34
CA THR A 40 3.77 -9.53 2.54
C THR A 40 2.58 -9.34 3.49
N LEU A 41 1.36 -9.07 3.00
CA LEU A 41 0.15 -9.03 3.85
C LEU A 41 -0.03 -10.31 4.66
N ARG A 42 0.09 -11.46 4.00
CA ARG A 42 0.02 -12.77 4.66
C ARG A 42 1.12 -12.97 5.71
N LEU A 43 2.31 -12.40 5.53
CA LEU A 43 3.38 -12.45 6.54
C LEU A 43 3.04 -11.56 7.74
N ILE A 44 2.50 -10.37 7.49
CA ILE A 44 2.04 -9.44 8.53
C ILE A 44 0.97 -10.12 9.40
N GLU A 45 -0.04 -10.74 8.78
CA GLU A 45 -1.12 -11.46 9.47
C GLU A 45 -0.61 -12.57 10.38
N ARG A 46 0.44 -13.28 9.96
CA ARG A 46 1.07 -14.35 10.75
C ARG A 46 2.11 -13.88 11.76
N GLY A 47 2.48 -12.60 11.75
CA GLY A 47 3.53 -12.04 12.60
C GLY A 47 4.97 -12.37 12.16
N GLY A 48 5.18 -12.68 10.88
CA GLY A 48 6.48 -13.03 10.31
C GLY A 48 6.68 -14.54 10.07
N PRO A 49 7.93 -15.02 9.91
CA PRO A 49 9.17 -14.24 9.91
C PRO A 49 9.25 -13.27 8.72
N PHE A 50 9.86 -12.11 8.94
CA PHE A 50 10.02 -11.09 7.89
C PHE A 50 11.37 -11.22 7.17
N PRO A 51 11.41 -11.08 5.84
CA PRO A 51 12.62 -11.29 5.05
C PRO A 51 13.65 -10.16 5.18
N TYR A 52 13.25 -8.94 5.57
CA TYR A 52 14.17 -7.80 5.68
C TYR A 52 14.23 -7.29 7.12
N GLY A 53 15.43 -6.94 7.60
CA GLY A 53 15.62 -6.50 8.99
C GLY A 53 14.93 -5.19 9.38
N LYS A 54 14.47 -4.38 8.41
CA LYS A 54 13.66 -3.18 8.69
C LYS A 54 12.15 -3.46 8.69
N ASP A 55 11.71 -4.65 8.32
CA ASP A 55 10.30 -4.98 8.32
C ASP A 55 9.77 -5.00 9.76
N GLY A 56 8.63 -4.34 9.98
CA GLY A 56 8.05 -4.10 11.30
C GLY A 56 8.61 -2.88 12.03
N ALA A 57 9.57 -2.15 11.45
CA ALA A 57 10.05 -0.89 12.02
C ALA A 57 8.95 0.19 12.02
N THR A 58 9.09 1.17 12.92
CA THR A 58 8.15 2.29 13.02
C THR A 58 8.23 3.18 11.78
N PHE A 59 7.10 3.39 11.13
CA PHE A 59 6.93 4.42 10.11
C PHE A 59 6.49 5.73 10.76
N ALA A 60 7.29 6.79 10.62
CA ALA A 60 7.09 8.04 11.34
C ALA A 60 6.04 8.97 10.70
N ASN A 61 5.68 8.76 9.42
CA ASN A 61 4.74 9.60 8.68
C ASN A 61 5.09 11.11 8.73
N PHE A 62 6.37 11.46 8.49
CA PHE A 62 6.84 12.84 8.57
C PHE A 62 6.18 13.78 7.57
N GLU A 63 5.91 13.28 6.36
CA GLU A 63 5.21 14.00 5.28
C GLU A 63 3.71 14.12 5.52
N ARG A 64 3.18 13.40 6.52
CA ARG A 64 1.77 13.44 6.95
C ARG A 64 0.78 13.11 5.84
N ILE A 65 1.18 12.25 4.90
CA ILE A 65 0.31 11.73 3.83
C ILE A 65 -0.74 10.78 4.42
N LEU A 66 -0.33 9.93 5.36
CA LEU A 66 -1.27 9.11 6.13
C LEU A 66 -1.94 9.94 7.24
N PRO A 67 -3.11 9.53 7.75
CA PRO A 67 -3.77 10.20 8.87
C PRO A 67 -2.84 10.40 10.08
N ARG A 68 -2.96 11.55 10.74
CA ARG A 68 -2.13 11.87 11.91
C ARG A 68 -2.52 10.98 13.09
N ARG A 69 -1.55 10.22 13.59
CA ARG A 69 -1.69 9.31 14.73
C ARG A 69 -0.50 9.48 15.68
N GLU A 70 -0.58 8.86 16.84
CA GLU A 70 0.52 8.85 17.82
C GLU A 70 1.81 8.21 17.27
N ARG A 71 2.95 8.56 17.86
CA ARG A 71 4.25 8.00 17.44
C ARG A 71 4.28 6.49 17.65
N GLY A 72 4.74 5.74 16.66
CA GLY A 72 4.78 4.27 16.74
C GLY A 72 3.45 3.59 16.42
N TYR A 73 2.47 4.35 15.89
CA TYR A 73 1.22 3.81 15.41
C TYR A 73 1.38 3.02 14.09
N TYR A 74 2.20 3.52 13.17
CA TYR A 74 2.44 2.88 11.88
C TYR A 74 3.71 2.03 11.88
N ARG A 75 3.65 0.90 11.17
CA ARG A 75 4.81 0.02 10.89
C ARG A 75 4.98 -0.18 9.40
N GLU A 76 6.22 -0.24 8.93
CA GLU A 76 6.54 -0.48 7.52
C GLU A 76 7.02 -1.91 7.24
N TYR A 77 6.70 -2.40 6.05
CA TYR A 77 7.13 -3.70 5.54
C TYR A 77 7.52 -3.60 4.08
N THR A 78 8.60 -4.29 3.73
CA THR A 78 9.10 -4.35 2.35
C THR A 78 8.18 -5.23 1.50
N VAL A 79 7.82 -4.71 0.33
CA VAL A 79 7.27 -5.53 -0.75
C VAL A 79 8.40 -5.78 -1.74
N ARG A 80 8.71 -7.06 -1.98
CA ARG A 80 9.78 -7.42 -2.91
C ARG A 80 9.41 -6.99 -4.33
N THR A 81 10.36 -6.38 -5.04
CA THR A 81 10.24 -6.15 -6.49
C THR A 81 11.04 -7.21 -7.23
N PRO A 82 10.40 -8.08 -8.05
CA PRO A 82 11.14 -9.05 -8.85
C PRO A 82 12.16 -8.39 -9.77
N GLY A 83 13.38 -8.94 -9.81
CA GLY A 83 14.47 -8.43 -10.66
C GLY A 83 15.29 -7.30 -10.06
N GLU A 84 14.85 -6.68 -8.98
CA GLU A 84 15.65 -5.69 -8.26
C GLU A 84 16.64 -6.34 -7.30
N ARG A 85 17.84 -5.77 -7.23
CA ARG A 85 18.91 -6.21 -6.32
C ARG A 85 18.76 -5.62 -4.91
N ASP A 86 18.11 -4.46 -4.82
CA ASP A 86 17.85 -3.75 -3.58
C ASP A 86 16.42 -4.02 -3.07
N ARG A 87 16.04 -3.37 -1.96
CA ARG A 87 14.68 -3.49 -1.38
C ARG A 87 13.57 -2.87 -2.23
N GLY A 88 13.93 -2.12 -3.28
CA GLY A 88 12.99 -1.42 -4.14
C GLY A 88 12.20 -0.31 -3.47
N ALA A 89 11.28 0.28 -4.22
CA ALA A 89 10.42 1.38 -3.77
C ALA A 89 9.14 0.91 -3.05
N ARG A 90 8.71 -0.34 -3.29
CA ARG A 90 7.39 -0.82 -2.86
C ARG A 90 7.33 -1.14 -1.37
N ARG A 91 6.31 -0.65 -0.67
CA ARG A 91 6.12 -0.90 0.76
C ARG A 91 4.65 -1.09 1.11
N LEU A 92 4.42 -1.80 2.20
CA LEU A 92 3.17 -1.77 2.94
C LEU A 92 3.40 -1.05 4.27
N VAL A 93 2.42 -0.24 4.68
CA VAL A 93 2.41 0.43 5.98
C VAL A 93 1.12 0.05 6.70
N THR A 94 1.24 -0.53 7.89
CA THR A 94 0.07 -0.93 8.70
C THR A 94 -0.11 -0.03 9.90
N GLY A 95 -1.34 0.36 10.19
CA GLY A 95 -1.73 1.00 11.45
C GLY A 95 -2.14 -0.02 12.51
N ARG A 96 -2.08 0.39 13.78
CA ARG A 96 -2.55 -0.44 14.92
C ARG A 96 -4.06 -0.71 14.89
N GLY A 97 -4.84 0.12 14.19
CA GLY A 97 -6.28 -0.06 14.01
C GLY A 97 -6.65 -1.09 12.94
N GLY A 98 -5.67 -1.73 12.30
CA GLY A 98 -5.89 -2.72 11.24
C GLY A 98 -5.90 -2.12 9.83
N GLU A 99 -5.80 -0.79 9.70
CA GLU A 99 -5.66 -0.17 8.38
C GLU A 99 -4.31 -0.54 7.74
N THR A 100 -4.32 -0.71 6.43
CA THR A 100 -3.11 -0.99 5.65
C THR A 100 -3.04 -0.09 4.44
N TYR A 101 -1.84 0.39 4.14
CA TYR A 101 -1.56 1.29 3.03
C TYR A 101 -0.45 0.71 2.16
N TYR A 102 -0.57 0.88 0.85
CA TYR A 102 0.41 0.46 -0.13
C TYR A 102 1.01 1.68 -0.82
N THR A 103 2.32 1.65 -1.02
CA THR A 103 3.09 2.60 -1.85
C THR A 103 3.95 1.81 -2.81
N ASP A 104 4.01 2.23 -4.07
CA ASP A 104 4.90 1.70 -5.10
C ASP A 104 6.05 2.65 -5.48
N ASP A 105 6.12 3.81 -4.82
CA ASP A 105 6.97 4.95 -5.13
C ASP A 105 7.75 5.47 -3.90
N HIS A 106 8.06 4.57 -2.95
CA HIS A 106 8.90 4.89 -1.79
C HIS A 106 8.33 6.05 -0.93
N TYR A 107 7.06 5.90 -0.55
CA TYR A 107 6.30 6.78 0.35
C TYR A 107 5.86 8.12 -0.26
N GLU A 108 6.10 8.38 -1.56
CA GLU A 108 5.62 9.61 -2.23
C GLU A 108 4.09 9.62 -2.35
N THR A 109 3.46 8.48 -2.64
CA THR A 109 2.00 8.33 -2.65
C THR A 109 1.55 7.05 -1.96
N PHE A 110 0.30 7.06 -1.50
CA PHE A 110 -0.31 5.93 -0.82
C PHE A 110 -1.69 5.61 -1.36
N ARG A 111 -2.02 4.32 -1.31
CA ARG A 111 -3.36 3.80 -1.50
C ARG A 111 -3.79 3.00 -0.28
N GLU A 112 -5.01 3.21 0.20
CA GLU A 112 -5.58 2.43 1.29
C GLU A 112 -5.97 1.05 0.75
N VAL A 113 -5.40 0.00 1.34
CA VAL A 113 -5.70 -1.38 0.99
C VAL A 113 -7.03 -1.75 1.63
N VAL A 114 -8.01 -2.08 0.80
CA VAL A 114 -9.35 -2.49 1.25
C VAL A 114 -9.57 -3.98 0.96
N PRO A 115 -10.41 -4.67 1.75
CA PRO A 115 -10.82 -6.03 1.41
C PRO A 115 -11.37 -6.09 -0.02
N ASP A 116 -11.17 -7.24 -0.68
CA ASP A 116 -11.89 -7.49 -1.93
C ASP A 116 -13.39 -7.40 -1.64
N ASP A 117 -14.10 -6.61 -2.44
CA ASP A 117 -15.56 -6.46 -2.37
C ASP A 117 -16.17 -7.84 -2.64
N THR A 118 -16.36 -8.62 -1.58
CA THR A 118 -17.04 -9.90 -1.64
C THR A 118 -18.52 -9.54 -1.67
N ARG A 119 -19.06 -9.38 -2.88
CA ARG A 119 -20.50 -9.40 -3.11
C ARG A 119 -21.06 -10.79 -2.83
#